data_AF-B5LNQ5-F1
#
_entry.id   AF-B5LNQ5-F1
#
_cell.length_a   1.000
_cell.length_b   1.000
_cell.length_c   1.000
_cell.angle_alpha   90.00
_cell.angle_beta   90.00
_cell.angle_gamma   90.00
#
_symmetry.space_group_name_H-M   'P 1'
#
loop_
_entity.id
_entity.type
_entity.pdbx_description
1 polymer ?
#
loop_
_entity_poly.entity_id
_entity_poly.type
_entity_poly.pdbx_seq_one_letter_code
_entity_poly.pdbx_strand_id
1 'polypeptide(L)'
;FSSSNMENTIEKYLEHGKEEETTTNNTEVQQHVQPLKHEGAFTEKKMKLLESSKRKLLGQDLGTCSVEELHDIHNQLENSRKTIRARKAELFKEDIKKSKAKEKFLFEENTRLRKQCGRKPNQTPEKQKEIASCSQRTVSLEVVTDLFIGLPPIQ
;
A
#
# COMPACT_ATOMS: atom_id res chain seq x y z
N PHE A 1 8.69 -42.11 -56.57
CA PHE A 1 9.76 -42.41 -55.62
C PHE A 1 9.85 -41.27 -54.60
N SER A 2 9.93 -41.57 -53.30
CA SER A 2 10.13 -40.62 -52.18
C SER A 2 8.92 -40.13 -51.37
N SER A 3 7.99 -41.02 -50.98
CA SER A 3 7.12 -40.76 -49.80
C SER A 3 7.51 -41.67 -48.63
N SER A 4 7.59 -42.98 -48.87
CA SER A 4 7.87 -44.03 -47.87
C SER A 4 9.18 -43.89 -47.06
N ASN A 5 10.10 -43.00 -47.43
CA ASN A 5 11.36 -42.81 -46.71
C ASN A 5 11.28 -41.68 -45.67
N MET A 6 10.28 -40.79 -45.78
CA MET A 6 10.10 -39.69 -44.83
C MET A 6 9.46 -40.20 -43.53
N GLU A 7 8.39 -41.00 -43.62
CA GLU A 7 7.79 -41.60 -42.42
C GLU A 7 8.80 -42.48 -41.66
N ASN A 8 9.55 -43.33 -42.35
CA ASN A 8 10.60 -44.16 -41.73
C ASN A 8 11.72 -43.33 -41.08
N THR A 9 12.08 -42.19 -41.68
CA THR A 9 13.08 -41.29 -41.11
C THR A 9 12.54 -40.61 -39.86
N ILE A 10 11.30 -40.12 -39.90
CA ILE A 10 10.61 -39.51 -38.75
C ILE A 10 10.48 -40.52 -37.60
N GLU A 11 10.05 -41.75 -37.90
CA GLU A 11 9.88 -42.81 -36.92
C GLU A 11 11.21 -43.17 -36.25
N LYS A 12 12.30 -43.29 -37.01
CA LYS A 12 13.64 -43.48 -36.43
C LYS A 12 14.05 -42.34 -35.51
N TYR A 13 13.83 -41.08 -35.87
CA TYR A 13 14.15 -39.95 -34.98
C TYR A 13 13.29 -39.97 -33.70
N LEU A 14 12.02 -40.37 -33.79
CA LEU A 14 11.15 -40.52 -32.62
C LEU A 14 11.55 -41.69 -31.72
N GLU A 15 12.04 -42.80 -32.28
CA GLU A 15 12.53 -43.94 -31.49
C GLU A 15 13.87 -43.64 -30.81
N HIS A 16 14.82 -43.02 -31.51
CA HIS A 16 16.12 -42.67 -30.92
C HIS A 16 15.97 -41.55 -29.87
N GLY A 17 15.02 -40.63 -30.05
CA GLY A 17 14.67 -39.64 -29.02
C GLY A 17 14.11 -40.28 -27.74
N LYS A 18 13.30 -41.33 -27.86
CA LYS A 18 12.78 -42.08 -26.70
C LYS A 18 13.83 -42.96 -26.03
N GLU A 19 14.77 -43.52 -26.79
CA GLU A 19 15.84 -44.38 -26.27
C GLU A 19 16.89 -43.57 -25.48
N GLU A 20 17.23 -42.35 -25.94
CA GLU A 20 18.06 -41.42 -25.15
C GLU A 20 17.29 -40.72 -24.02
N GLU A 21 15.98 -40.51 -24.12
CA GLU A 21 15.18 -39.93 -23.03
C GLU A 21 15.03 -40.90 -21.85
N THR A 22 14.91 -42.21 -22.09
CA THR A 22 14.53 -43.19 -21.06
C THR A 22 15.63 -43.59 -20.09
N THR A 23 16.91 -43.47 -20.43
CA THR A 23 18.00 -43.97 -19.58
C THR A 23 18.84 -42.90 -18.87
N THR A 24 18.94 -41.68 -19.40
CA THR A 24 19.77 -40.61 -18.79
C THR A 24 19.00 -39.31 -18.54
N ASN A 25 18.17 -38.86 -19.47
CA ASN A 25 17.52 -37.55 -19.37
C ASN A 25 16.32 -37.50 -18.41
N ASN A 26 15.55 -38.60 -18.29
CA ASN A 26 14.40 -38.63 -17.37
C ASN A 26 14.82 -38.43 -15.90
N THR A 27 15.98 -38.95 -15.48
CA THR A 27 16.44 -38.82 -14.09
C THR A 27 16.89 -37.39 -13.77
N GLU A 28 17.61 -36.73 -14.68
CA GLU A 28 18.09 -35.35 -14.47
C GLU A 28 16.94 -34.33 -14.57
N VAL A 29 16.04 -34.48 -15.52
CA VAL A 29 14.82 -33.66 -15.62
C VAL A 29 13.93 -33.89 -14.40
N GLN A 30 13.73 -35.13 -13.95
CA GLN A 30 12.95 -35.41 -12.74
C GLN A 30 13.64 -34.89 -11.46
N GLN A 31 14.97 -34.95 -11.38
CA GLN A 31 15.76 -34.36 -10.29
C GLN A 31 15.71 -32.83 -10.27
N HIS A 32 15.56 -32.15 -11.41
CA HIS A 32 15.42 -30.70 -11.46
C HIS A 32 13.97 -30.24 -11.26
N VAL A 33 13.01 -30.97 -11.83
CA VAL A 33 11.58 -30.65 -11.77
C VAL A 33 10.98 -30.91 -10.38
N GLN A 34 11.47 -31.88 -9.61
CA GLN A 34 10.97 -32.12 -8.24
C GLN A 34 11.27 -30.96 -7.26
N PRO A 35 12.51 -30.44 -7.16
CA PRO A 35 12.82 -29.26 -6.37
C PRO A 35 12.01 -28.03 -6.78
N LEU A 36 11.85 -27.77 -8.08
CA LEU A 36 11.03 -26.67 -8.60
C LEU A 36 9.56 -26.80 -8.19
N LYS A 37 8.99 -28.01 -8.27
CA LYS A 37 7.63 -28.28 -7.79
C LYS A 37 7.49 -28.07 -6.28
N HIS A 38 8.49 -28.48 -5.51
CA HIS A 38 8.52 -28.27 -4.07
C HIS A 38 8.62 -26.78 -3.71
N GLU A 39 9.47 -26.03 -4.38
CA GLU A 39 9.63 -24.58 -4.23
C GLU A 39 8.33 -23.83 -4.57
N GLY A 40 7.66 -24.22 -5.66
CA GLY A 40 6.34 -23.69 -6.03
C GLY A 40 5.29 -23.93 -4.94
N ALA A 41 5.19 -25.17 -4.46
CA ALA A 41 4.26 -25.53 -3.39
C ALA A 41 4.57 -24.81 -2.06
N PHE A 42 5.86 -24.64 -1.73
CA PHE A 42 6.29 -23.88 -0.56
C PHE A 42 5.88 -22.41 -0.67
N THR A 43 6.13 -21.79 -1.83
CA THR A 43 5.78 -20.40 -2.10
C THR A 43 4.27 -20.18 -2.02
N GLU A 44 3.48 -21.09 -2.58
CA GLU A 44 2.02 -21.04 -2.52
C GLU A 44 1.51 -21.14 -1.07
N LYS A 45 2.06 -22.05 -0.27
CA LYS A 45 1.71 -22.18 1.16
C LYS A 45 2.03 -20.89 1.92
N LYS A 46 3.21 -20.29 1.68
CA LYS A 46 3.62 -19.04 2.31
C LYS A 46 2.70 -17.88 1.93
N MET A 47 2.32 -17.79 0.65
CA MET A 47 1.37 -16.80 0.15
C MET A 47 0.00 -16.95 0.85
N LYS A 48 -0.53 -18.16 0.94
CA LYS A 48 -1.81 -18.43 1.64
C LYS A 48 -1.77 -18.02 3.11
N LEU A 49 -0.66 -18.31 3.81
CA LEU A 49 -0.49 -17.91 5.21
C LEU A 49 -0.47 -16.38 5.37
N LEU A 50 0.28 -15.67 4.52
CA LEU A 50 0.35 -14.21 4.55
C LEU A 50 -1.00 -13.57 4.24
N GLU A 51 -1.72 -14.07 3.24
CA GLU A 51 -3.05 -13.56 2.88
C GLU A 51 -4.06 -13.80 4.01
N SER A 52 -4.02 -14.97 4.65
CA SER A 52 -4.86 -15.24 5.83
C SER A 52 -4.52 -14.30 6.99
N SER A 53 -3.23 -14.05 7.24
CA SER A 53 -2.80 -13.11 8.28
C SER A 53 -3.29 -11.69 7.98
N LYS A 54 -3.17 -11.22 6.73
CA LYS A 54 -3.68 -9.92 6.28
C LYS A 54 -5.18 -9.80 6.51
N ARG A 55 -5.97 -10.80 6.09
CA ARG A 55 -7.43 -10.81 6.29
C ARG A 55 -7.80 -10.67 7.77
N LYS A 56 -7.15 -11.44 8.66
CA LYS A 56 -7.33 -11.33 10.11
C LYS A 56 -7.01 -9.92 10.63
N LEU A 57 -5.90 -9.31 10.20
CA LEU A 57 -5.56 -7.93 10.57
C LEU A 57 -6.55 -6.88 10.06
N LEU A 58 -7.26 -7.18 8.96
CA LEU A 58 -8.34 -6.36 8.41
C LEU A 58 -9.70 -6.64 9.07
N GLY A 59 -9.75 -7.51 10.09
CA GLY A 59 -10.97 -7.86 10.80
C GLY A 59 -11.83 -8.92 10.11
N GLN A 60 -11.28 -9.64 9.13
CA GLN A 60 -11.97 -10.70 8.39
C GLN A 60 -11.62 -12.08 8.97
N ASP A 61 -12.51 -13.06 8.79
CA ASP A 61 -12.32 -14.47 9.19
C ASP A 61 -11.97 -14.71 10.67
N LEU A 62 -12.32 -13.75 11.54
CA LEU A 62 -12.00 -13.79 12.97
C LEU A 62 -12.70 -14.90 13.74
N GLY A 63 -13.80 -15.45 13.23
CA GLY A 63 -14.55 -16.54 13.86
C GLY A 63 -13.75 -17.85 14.01
N THR A 64 -12.62 -17.97 13.32
CA THR A 64 -11.69 -19.11 13.44
C THR A 64 -10.52 -18.84 14.38
N CYS A 65 -10.39 -17.62 14.91
CA CYS A 65 -9.28 -17.24 15.79
C CYS A 65 -9.57 -17.66 17.23
N SER A 66 -8.53 -18.14 17.91
CA SER A 66 -8.52 -18.28 19.36
C SER A 66 -8.56 -16.91 20.06
N VAL A 67 -8.94 -16.91 21.35
CA VAL A 67 -8.95 -15.69 22.17
C VAL A 67 -7.56 -15.05 22.24
N GLU A 68 -6.51 -15.87 22.31
CA GLU A 68 -5.13 -15.40 22.38
C GLU A 68 -4.69 -14.75 21.05
N GLU A 69 -5.00 -15.38 19.91
CA GLU A 69 -4.74 -14.77 18.60
C GLU A 69 -5.48 -13.43 18.42
N LEU A 70 -6.73 -13.33 18.89
CA LEU A 70 -7.49 -12.08 18.84
C LEU A 70 -6.85 -10.99 19.70
N HIS A 71 -6.36 -11.34 20.88
CA HIS A 71 -5.64 -10.43 21.76
C HIS A 71 -4.34 -9.93 21.12
N ASP A 72 -3.58 -10.82 20.47
CA ASP A 72 -2.36 -10.46 19.75
C ASP A 72 -2.63 -9.54 18.56
N ILE A 73 -3.65 -9.84 17.76
CA ILE A 73 -4.11 -8.99 16.65
C ILE A 73 -4.48 -7.60 17.19
N HIS A 74 -5.26 -7.54 18.28
CA HIS A 74 -5.65 -6.28 18.91
C HIS A 74 -4.41 -5.46 19.32
N ASN A 75 -3.48 -6.07 20.03
CA ASN A 75 -2.28 -5.38 20.51
C ASN A 75 -1.40 -4.90 19.34
N GLN A 76 -1.25 -5.70 18.28
CA GLN A 76 -0.51 -5.30 17.09
C GLN A 76 -1.15 -4.09 16.40
N LEU A 77 -2.47 -4.09 16.26
CA LEU A 77 -3.21 -2.96 15.68
C LEU A 77 -3.14 -1.72 16.58
N GLU A 78 -3.26 -1.88 17.89
CA GLU A 78 -3.21 -0.75 18.82
C GLU A 78 -1.83 -0.08 18.82
N ASN A 79 -0.76 -0.88 18.87
CA ASN A 79 0.62 -0.41 18.83
C ASN A 79 0.96 0.26 17.51
N SER A 80 0.59 -0.37 16.37
CA SER A 80 0.82 0.25 15.05
C SER A 80 0.05 1.57 14.90
N ARG A 81 -1.20 1.65 15.39
CA ARG A 81 -1.98 2.89 15.41
C ARG A 81 -1.30 3.99 16.23
N LYS A 82 -0.80 3.67 17.42
CA LYS A 82 -0.05 4.61 18.28
C LYS A 82 1.19 5.14 17.54
N THR A 83 1.98 4.25 16.94
CA THR A 83 3.19 4.59 16.17
C THR A 83 2.87 5.47 14.95
N ILE A 84 1.84 5.13 14.17
CA ILE A 84 1.42 5.92 13.01
C ILE A 84 1.01 7.32 13.44
N ARG A 85 0.22 7.45 14.52
CA ARG A 85 -0.22 8.74 15.04
C ARG A 85 0.97 9.59 15.50
N ALA A 86 1.90 9.01 16.25
CA ALA A 86 3.10 9.70 16.71
C ALA A 86 3.93 10.22 15.53
N ARG A 87 4.17 9.37 14.53
CA ARG A 87 4.90 9.77 13.32
C ARG A 87 4.20 10.89 12.55
N LYS A 88 2.87 10.80 12.37
CA LYS A 88 2.07 11.86 11.73
C LYS A 88 2.17 13.17 12.50
N ALA A 89 2.12 13.13 13.82
CA ALA A 89 2.22 14.32 14.66
C ALA A 89 3.58 15.01 14.50
N GLU A 90 4.69 14.25 14.49
CA GLU A 90 6.02 14.82 14.28
C GLU A 90 6.18 15.43 12.88
N LEU A 91 5.68 14.76 11.83
CA LEU A 91 5.70 15.31 10.47
C LEU A 91 4.91 16.62 10.37
N PHE A 92 3.69 16.66 10.93
CA PHE A 92 2.90 17.89 10.91
C PHE A 92 3.54 19.02 11.72
N LYS A 93 4.22 18.70 12.82
CA LYS A 93 4.97 19.69 13.60
C LYS A 93 6.12 20.28 12.79
N GLU A 94 6.82 19.45 12.02
CA GLU A 94 7.86 19.91 11.08
C GLU A 94 7.27 20.81 9.99
N ASP A 95 6.16 20.40 9.37
CA ASP A 95 5.47 21.18 8.33
C ASP A 95 4.98 22.54 8.84
N ILE A 96 4.42 22.57 10.06
CA ILE A 96 4.00 23.82 10.72
C ILE A 96 5.22 24.70 10.96
N LYS A 97 6.34 24.15 11.44
CA LYS A 97 7.58 24.91 11.69
C LYS A 97 8.12 25.51 10.39
N LYS A 98 8.18 24.73 9.32
CA LYS A 98 8.61 25.18 7.99
C LYS A 98 7.70 26.27 7.44
N SER A 99 6.39 26.10 7.56
CA SER A 99 5.40 27.10 7.13
C SER A 99 5.54 28.41 7.89
N LYS A 100 5.68 28.38 9.22
CA LYS A 100 5.90 29.57 10.05
C LYS A 100 7.20 30.30 9.72
N ALA A 101 8.28 29.55 9.47
CA ALA A 101 9.56 30.16 9.05
C ALA A 101 9.42 30.87 7.70
N LYS A 102 8.72 30.24 6.74
CA LYS A 102 8.46 30.84 5.42
C LYS A 102 7.56 32.07 5.52
N GLU A 103 6.50 32.00 6.34
CA GLU A 103 5.62 33.14 6.62
C GLU A 103 6.41 34.33 7.16
N LYS A 104 7.24 34.10 8.17
CA LYS A 104 8.10 35.14 8.76
C LYS A 104 9.06 35.74 7.73
N PHE A 105 9.76 34.90 6.97
CA PHE A 105 10.68 35.35 5.92
C PHE A 105 9.98 36.23 4.86
N LEU A 106 8.83 35.77 4.36
CA LEU A 106 8.06 36.51 3.35
C LEU A 106 7.51 37.82 3.92
N PHE A 107 7.10 37.84 5.20
CA PHE A 107 6.64 39.05 5.87
C PHE A 107 7.75 40.10 6.00
N GLU A 108 8.94 39.68 6.43
CA GLU A 108 10.12 40.55 6.54
C GLU A 108 10.51 41.10 5.16
N GLU A 109 10.56 40.24 4.14
CA GLU A 109 10.90 40.62 2.78
C GLU A 109 9.87 41.58 2.16
N ASN A 110 8.58 41.32 2.34
CA ASN A 110 7.52 42.19 1.86
C ASN A 110 7.58 43.57 2.54
N THR A 111 7.86 43.59 3.85
CA THR A 111 8.04 44.82 4.62
C THR A 111 9.22 45.64 4.10
N ARG A 112 10.35 44.97 3.80
CA ARG A 112 11.55 45.60 3.22
C ARG A 112 11.25 46.23 1.86
N LEU A 113 10.62 45.49 0.94
CA LEU A 113 10.27 45.98 -0.39
C LEU A 113 9.28 47.15 -0.33
N ARG A 114 8.28 47.10 0.54
CA ARG A 114 7.31 48.20 0.72
C ARG A 114 7.96 49.50 1.16
N LYS A 115 8.91 49.43 2.11
CA LYS A 115 9.69 50.59 2.55
C LYS A 115 10.47 51.19 1.36
N GLN A 116 11.10 50.34 0.55
CA GLN A 116 11.83 50.78 -0.65
C GLN A 116 10.91 51.45 -1.69
N CYS A 117 9.66 50.98 -1.81
CA CYS A 117 8.66 51.56 -2.72
C CYS A 117 7.83 52.71 -2.11
N GLY A 118 8.17 53.23 -0.93
CA GLY A 118 7.43 54.33 -0.29
C GLY A 118 6.01 53.99 0.18
N ARG A 119 5.67 52.69 0.32
CA ARG A 119 4.36 52.21 0.81
C ARG A 119 4.41 51.95 2.32
N LYS A 120 3.27 52.09 3.00
CA LYS A 120 3.15 51.78 4.44
C LYS A 120 3.38 50.27 4.70
N PRO A 121 4.05 49.90 5.81
CA PRO A 121 4.21 48.51 6.22
C PRO A 121 2.86 47.90 6.62
N ASN A 122 2.73 46.57 6.44
CA ASN A 122 1.56 45.83 6.90
C ASN A 122 1.60 45.69 8.43
N GLN A 123 0.43 45.62 9.07
CA GLN A 123 0.33 45.22 10.48
C GLN A 123 0.79 43.75 10.63
N THR A 124 1.45 43.44 11.75
CA THR A 124 1.90 42.08 12.07
C THR A 124 0.71 41.11 12.10
N PRO A 125 0.85 39.89 11.56
CA PRO A 125 -0.11 38.82 11.82
C PRO A 125 0.11 38.25 13.22
N GLU A 126 0.00 39.07 14.27
CA GLU A 126 0.02 38.58 15.65
C GLU A 126 -1.41 38.35 16.15
N LYS A 127 -1.76 37.06 16.28
CA LYS A 127 -2.91 36.50 17.02
C LYS A 127 -4.31 36.80 16.45
N GLN A 128 -4.73 36.03 15.45
CA GLN A 128 -6.13 35.57 15.41
C GLN A 128 -6.27 34.38 16.37
N LYS A 129 -6.56 34.69 17.63
CA LYS A 129 -7.16 33.75 18.58
C LYS A 129 -8.53 34.31 18.93
N GLU A 130 -9.53 34.04 18.10
CA GLU A 130 -10.93 34.18 18.48
C GLU A 130 -11.74 33.04 17.84
N ILE A 131 -11.90 31.98 18.63
CA ILE A 131 -13.07 31.11 18.56
C ILE A 131 -14.19 31.95 19.16
N ALA A 132 -14.93 32.70 18.33
CA ALA A 132 -16.30 33.19 18.59
C ALA A 132 -16.69 34.25 17.54
N SER A 133 -17.20 33.82 16.39
CA SER A 133 -18.24 34.60 15.70
C SER A 133 -19.07 33.67 14.84
N CYS A 134 -19.89 32.87 15.53
CA CYS A 134 -21.15 32.46 14.99
C CYS A 134 -22.11 33.65 15.14
N SER A 135 -22.28 34.45 14.08
CA SER A 135 -23.60 34.97 13.70
C SER A 135 -23.56 35.64 12.33
N GLN A 136 -24.54 35.27 11.51
CA GLN A 136 -24.99 35.91 10.28
C GLN A 136 -24.25 35.58 8.98
N ARG A 137 -24.50 34.36 8.48
CA ARG A 137 -25.06 34.14 7.12
C ARG A 137 -25.58 32.72 7.01
N THR A 138 -26.83 32.55 7.44
CA THR A 138 -27.69 31.47 6.98
C THR A 138 -28.00 31.72 5.50
N VAL A 139 -27.20 31.13 4.62
CA VAL A 139 -27.72 30.64 3.34
C VAL A 139 -27.43 29.15 3.32
N SER A 140 -28.45 28.38 3.69
CA SER A 140 -28.49 26.94 3.52
C SER A 140 -28.42 26.65 2.02
N LEU A 141 -27.22 26.52 1.46
CA LEU A 141 -27.04 25.69 0.28
C LEU A 141 -26.79 24.29 0.81
N GLU A 142 -27.85 23.49 0.81
CA GLU A 142 -27.78 22.05 1.01
C GLU A 142 -26.98 21.48 -0.16
N VAL A 143 -25.66 21.34 0.03
CA VAL A 143 -24.82 20.61 -0.91
C VAL A 143 -25.10 19.14 -0.64
N VAL A 144 -25.88 18.52 -1.52
CA VAL A 144 -26.03 17.06 -1.56
C VAL A 144 -24.65 16.50 -1.88
N THR A 145 -23.93 16.12 -0.84
CA THR A 145 -22.70 15.33 -0.98
C THR A 145 -23.09 13.87 -0.87
N ASP A 146 -22.77 13.07 -1.88
CA ASP A 146 -22.80 11.59 -1.82
C ASP A 146 -21.69 11.03 -0.90
N LEU A 147 -21.35 11.75 0.17
CA LEU A 147 -20.32 11.38 1.13
C LEU A 147 -20.95 10.51 2.22
N PHE A 148 -20.96 9.21 1.97
CA PHE A 148 -21.37 8.23 2.97
C PHE A 148 -20.22 7.96 3.96
N ILE A 149 -20.30 8.56 5.16
CA ILE A 149 -19.33 8.36 6.26
C ILE A 149 -19.74 7.15 7.11
N GLY A 150 -20.01 6.01 6.47
CA GLY A 150 -20.47 4.78 7.12
C GLY A 150 -19.93 3.52 6.45
N LEU A 151 -20.08 2.36 7.10
CA LEU A 151 -19.81 1.06 6.47
C LEU A 151 -20.85 0.81 5.36
N PRO A 152 -20.42 0.55 4.11
CA PRO A 152 -21.33 0.35 3.00
C PRO A 152 -22.28 -0.83 3.28
N PRO A 153 -23.53 -0.77 2.78
CA PRO A 153 -24.48 -1.86 2.95
C PRO A 153 -23.90 -3.15 2.37
N ILE A 154 -24.01 -4.22 3.16
CA ILE A 154 -23.65 -5.58 2.75
C ILE A 154 -24.73 -6.03 1.74
N GLN A 155 -24.32 -6.26 0.49
CA GLN A 155 -25.16 -6.92 -0.52
C GLN A 155 -25.27 -8.41 -0.24
#